data_AF-A0A7K4DBJ1-F1
#
_entry.id   AF-A0A7K4DBJ1-F1
#
_cell.length_a   1.000
_cell.length_b   1.000
_cell.length_c   1.000
_cell.angle_alpha   90.00
_cell.angle_beta   90.00
_cell.angle_gamma   90.00
#
_symmetry.space_group_name_H-M   'P 1'
#
loop_
_entity.id
_entity.type
_entity.pdbx_description
1 polymer ?
#
loop_
_entity_poly.entity_id
_entity_poly.type
_entity_poly.pdbx_seq_one_letter_code
_entity_poly.pdbx_strand_id
1 'polypeptide(L)'
;MTEENSEKRERRKSPIRIVIHDLISFIVFLIILGFLNISLDFFDSNILSEVVKLLNNNIWLIFIFSVIFTIGEVFGSFRFPGNLPAPIFNAIGSIFLLNFLFKIFLLVGNLSEINTFDNLTKTFPFLYPIIFLLVLLGGYISILSSVSCGCPKKNKTTKSTPKEEISWDDVGNEFKEMLYEAFHSARESIKNNKK
;
A
#
# COMPACT_ATOMS: atom_id res chain seq x y z
N MET A 1 33.94 1.36 -32.39
CA MET A 1 33.75 2.70 -31.79
C MET A 1 32.30 2.76 -31.33
N THR A 2 32.03 2.19 -30.15
CA THR A 2 31.95 2.86 -28.83
C THR A 2 30.64 3.61 -28.62
N GLU A 3 29.90 3.09 -27.64
CA GLU A 3 28.98 3.81 -26.76
C GLU A 3 27.64 4.29 -27.30
N GLU A 4 26.61 3.45 -27.13
CA GLU A 4 25.40 3.93 -26.46
C GLU A 4 24.72 2.78 -25.70
N ASN A 5 25.48 2.27 -24.73
CA ASN A 5 24.98 1.38 -23.70
C ASN A 5 24.30 2.27 -22.62
N SER A 6 23.21 2.95 -22.97
CA SER A 6 22.47 3.75 -21.99
C SER A 6 21.58 2.81 -21.17
N GLU A 7 22.21 2.20 -20.17
CA GLU A 7 21.62 1.69 -18.94
C GLU A 7 20.15 2.09 -18.76
N LYS A 8 19.26 1.13 -19.00
CA LYS A 8 17.90 1.17 -18.46
C LYS A 8 18.00 0.99 -16.94
N ARG A 9 18.53 1.99 -16.23
CA ARG A 9 18.45 2.09 -14.77
C ARG A 9 16.96 2.01 -14.45
N GLU A 10 16.53 0.86 -13.93
CA GLU A 10 15.31 0.76 -13.16
C GLU A 10 15.36 1.89 -12.14
N ARG A 11 14.65 2.99 -12.42
CA ARG A 11 14.59 4.13 -11.51
C ARG A 11 13.79 3.66 -10.30
N ARG A 12 14.46 3.01 -9.35
CA ARG A 12 13.92 2.81 -8.01
C ARG A 12 13.47 4.18 -7.54
N LYS A 13 12.16 4.33 -7.28
CA LYS A 13 11.63 5.58 -6.77
C LYS A 13 12.35 5.87 -5.46
N SER A 14 13.00 7.03 -5.37
CA SER A 14 13.62 7.47 -4.12
C SER A 14 12.55 7.50 -3.02
N PRO A 15 12.81 6.99 -1.80
CA PRO A 15 11.87 7.07 -0.68
C PRO A 15 11.36 8.51 -0.45
N ILE A 16 12.25 9.49 -0.59
CA ILE A 16 11.91 10.92 -0.49
C ILE A 16 10.91 11.33 -1.57
N ARG A 17 11.07 10.81 -2.79
CA ARG A 17 10.15 11.08 -3.89
C ARG A 17 8.76 10.51 -3.62
N ILE A 18 8.66 9.35 -2.96
CA ILE A 18 7.39 8.74 -2.57
C ILE A 18 6.69 9.65 -1.56
N VAL A 19 7.38 10.02 -0.48
CA VAL A 19 6.82 10.92 0.55
C VAL A 19 6.34 12.24 -0.04
N ILE A 20 7.14 12.87 -0.91
CA ILE A 20 6.75 14.13 -1.56
C ILE A 20 5.53 13.93 -2.45
N HIS A 21 5.48 12.86 -3.25
CA HIS A 21 4.36 12.58 -4.13
C HIS A 21 3.06 12.39 -3.35
N ASP A 22 3.10 11.64 -2.26
CA ASP A 22 1.93 11.35 -1.45
C ASP A 22 1.48 12.56 -0.65
N LEU A 23 2.43 13.34 -0.13
CA LEU A 23 2.15 14.62 0.52
C LEU A 23 1.49 15.60 -0.46
N ILE A 24 1.99 15.71 -1.69
CA ILE A 24 1.36 16.53 -2.74
C ILE A 24 -0.05 16.01 -3.03
N SER A 25 -0.24 14.70 -3.14
CA SER A 25 -1.56 14.08 -3.38
C SER A 25 -2.55 14.44 -2.27
N PHE A 26 -2.11 14.40 -1.02
CA PHE A 26 -2.93 14.82 0.13
C PHE A 26 -3.21 16.32 0.14
N ILE A 27 -2.23 17.17 -0.20
CA ILE A 27 -2.43 18.62 -0.35
C ILE A 27 -3.45 18.93 -1.46
N VAL A 28 -3.37 18.25 -2.60
CA VAL A 28 -4.34 18.38 -3.69
C VAL A 28 -5.74 18.00 -3.21
N PHE A 29 -5.87 16.91 -2.46
CA PHE A 29 -7.13 16.55 -1.82
C PHE A 29 -7.66 17.67 -0.91
N LEU A 30 -6.81 18.29 -0.07
CA LEU A 30 -7.20 19.41 0.79
C LEU A 30 -7.65 20.65 -0.01
N ILE A 31 -6.97 20.96 -1.11
CA ILE A 31 -7.36 22.07 -1.99
C ILE A 31 -8.74 21.81 -2.59
N ILE A 32 -8.97 20.60 -3.11
CA ILE A 32 -10.28 20.19 -3.63
C ILE A 32 -11.35 20.30 -2.54
N LEU A 33 -11.06 19.82 -1.32
CA LEU A 33 -11.98 19.95 -0.19
C LEU A 33 -12.25 21.42 0.16
N GLY A 34 -11.24 22.29 0.08
CA GLY A 34 -11.40 23.74 0.26
C GLY A 34 -12.36 24.35 -0.77
N PHE A 35 -12.19 24.01 -2.05
CA PHE A 35 -13.13 24.42 -3.10
C PHE A 35 -14.54 23.89 -2.86
N LEU A 36 -14.67 22.63 -2.43
CA LEU A 36 -15.94 22.01 -2.09
C LEU A 36 -16.64 22.75 -0.94
N ASN A 37 -15.90 23.17 0.10
CA ASN A 37 -16.44 23.97 1.20
C ASN A 37 -16.95 25.33 0.69
N ILE A 38 -16.15 26.05 -0.11
CA ILE A 38 -16.54 27.33 -0.70
C ILE A 38 -17.78 27.17 -1.58
N SER A 39 -17.89 26.06 -2.31
CA SER A 39 -19.02 25.77 -3.20
C SER A 39 -20.36 25.70 -2.47
N LEU A 40 -20.38 25.41 -1.16
CA LEU A 40 -21.61 25.38 -0.36
C LEU A 40 -22.30 26.75 -0.28
N ASP A 41 -21.54 27.85 -0.39
CA ASP A 41 -22.10 29.21 -0.37
C ASP A 41 -22.78 29.59 -1.70
N PHE A 42 -22.46 28.87 -2.78
CA PHE A 42 -22.96 29.15 -4.14
C PHE A 42 -24.04 28.18 -4.60
N PHE A 43 -24.06 26.96 -4.06
CA PHE A 43 -24.97 25.90 -4.47
C PHE A 43 -25.79 25.39 -3.28
N ASP A 44 -27.10 25.58 -3.32
CA ASP A 44 -28.03 25.01 -2.34
C ASP A 44 -28.36 23.55 -2.72
N SER A 45 -27.45 22.64 -2.37
CA SER A 45 -27.59 21.21 -2.63
C SER A 45 -27.36 20.41 -1.36
N ASN A 46 -28.41 19.71 -0.90
CA ASN A 46 -28.34 18.83 0.26
C ASN A 46 -27.29 17.71 0.07
N ILE A 47 -27.16 17.19 -1.15
CA ILE A 47 -26.17 16.17 -1.50
C ILE A 47 -24.75 16.72 -1.33
N LEU A 48 -24.48 17.91 -1.88
CA LEU A 48 -23.17 18.54 -1.77
C LEU A 48 -22.81 18.79 -0.29
N SER A 49 -23.74 19.33 0.49
CA SER A 49 -23.58 19.58 1.92
C SER A 49 -23.20 18.32 2.69
N GLU A 50 -23.92 17.22 2.48
CA GLU A 50 -23.65 15.96 3.19
C GLU A 50 -22.31 15.32 2.76
N VAL A 51 -21.94 15.40 1.48
CA VAL A 51 -20.61 14.94 1.00
C VAL A 51 -19.49 15.76 1.64
N VAL A 52 -19.60 17.09 1.64
CA VAL A 52 -18.60 18.00 2.21
C VAL A 52 -18.48 17.79 3.72
N LYS A 53 -19.60 17.61 4.42
CA LYS A 53 -19.64 17.29 5.85
C LYS A 53 -18.97 15.94 6.16
N LEU A 54 -19.23 14.90 5.36
CA LEU A 54 -18.55 13.61 5.50
C LEU A 54 -17.03 13.77 5.36
N LEU A 55 -16.56 14.50 4.34
CA LEU A 55 -15.13 14.70 4.09
C LEU A 55 -14.46 15.47 5.24
N ASN A 56 -15.04 16.60 5.66
CA ASN A 56 -14.51 17.42 6.77
C ASN A 56 -14.46 16.63 8.09
N ASN A 57 -15.53 15.91 8.44
CA ASN A 57 -15.59 15.13 9.67
C ASN A 57 -14.61 13.95 9.70
N ASN A 58 -14.08 13.55 8.54
CA ASN A 58 -13.18 12.41 8.40
C ASN A 58 -11.78 12.81 7.92
N ILE A 59 -11.45 14.10 7.92
CA ILE A 59 -10.15 14.57 7.42
C ILE A 59 -8.97 13.92 8.16
N TRP A 60 -9.12 13.71 9.48
CA TRP A 60 -8.13 13.01 10.31
C TRP A 60 -8.00 11.54 9.93
N LEU A 61 -9.12 10.86 9.66
CA LEU A 61 -9.10 9.46 9.22
C LEU A 61 -8.38 9.33 7.88
N ILE A 62 -8.66 10.25 6.94
CA ILE A 62 -8.03 10.32 5.62
C ILE A 62 -6.53 10.58 5.74
N PHE A 63 -6.14 11.54 6.57
CA PHE A 63 -4.75 11.83 6.86
C PHE A 63 -4.02 10.61 7.43
N ILE A 64 -4.62 9.94 8.43
CA ILE A 64 -4.00 8.77 9.09
C ILE A 64 -3.75 7.65 8.09
N PHE A 65 -4.77 7.22 7.32
CA PHE A 65 -4.54 6.12 6.38
C PHE A 65 -3.59 6.54 5.25
N SER A 66 -3.58 7.81 4.84
CA SER A 66 -2.60 8.34 3.88
C SER A 66 -1.18 8.17 4.41
N VAL A 67 -0.91 8.59 5.64
CA VAL A 67 0.41 8.46 6.28
C VAL A 67 0.81 6.98 6.41
N ILE A 68 -0.11 6.12 6.83
CA ILE A 68 0.15 4.68 6.98
C ILE A 68 0.51 4.06 5.61
N PHE A 69 -0.23 4.37 4.55
CA PHE A 69 0.08 3.89 3.21
C PHE A 69 1.42 4.44 2.70
N THR A 70 1.73 5.72 2.90
CA THR A 70 3.03 6.29 2.53
C THR A 70 4.18 5.57 3.24
N ILE A 71 4.04 5.25 4.54
CA ILE A 71 5.03 4.44 5.25
C ILE A 71 5.17 3.05 4.60
N GLY A 72 4.05 2.41 4.27
CA GLY A 72 4.01 1.14 3.54
C GLY A 72 4.74 1.21 2.19
N GLU A 73 4.50 2.25 1.39
CA GLU A 73 5.16 2.47 0.11
C GLU A 73 6.66 2.74 0.26
N VAL A 74 7.06 3.52 1.27
CA VAL A 74 8.46 3.78 1.60
C VAL A 74 9.17 2.47 1.91
N PHE A 75 8.62 1.62 2.78
CA PHE A 75 9.18 0.29 3.03
C PHE A 75 9.19 -0.57 1.76
N GLY A 76 8.11 -0.54 0.98
CA GLY A 76 7.98 -1.30 -0.27
C GLY A 76 9.02 -0.93 -1.33
N SER A 77 9.60 0.27 -1.25
CA SER A 77 10.66 0.73 -2.15
C SER A 77 12.04 0.11 -1.88
N PHE A 78 12.25 -0.41 -0.67
CA PHE A 78 13.51 -1.04 -0.29
C PHE A 78 13.68 -2.42 -0.93
N ARG A 79 14.93 -2.90 -1.02
CA ARG A 79 15.20 -4.29 -1.40
C ARG A 79 14.81 -5.22 -0.25
N PHE A 80 14.51 -6.47 -0.58
CA PHE A 80 14.43 -7.53 0.43
C PHE A 80 15.73 -7.56 1.25
N PRO A 81 15.67 -7.66 2.59
CA PRO A 81 14.48 -7.84 3.44
C PRO A 81 13.82 -6.55 3.94
N GLY A 82 14.31 -5.36 3.56
CA GLY A 82 13.80 -4.06 4.03
C GLY A 82 12.36 -3.73 3.61
N ASN A 83 11.80 -4.43 2.62
CA ASN A 83 10.41 -4.30 2.20
C ASN A 83 9.42 -5.18 2.97
N LEU A 84 9.89 -6.07 3.84
CA LEU A 84 9.05 -6.94 4.67
C LEU A 84 8.03 -6.21 5.55
N PRO A 85 8.28 -5.00 6.07
CA PRO A 85 7.27 -4.27 6.83
C PRO A 85 6.11 -3.73 5.98
N ALA A 86 6.29 -3.58 4.66
CA ALA A 86 5.32 -2.91 3.78
C ALA A 86 3.92 -3.57 3.79
N PRO A 87 3.77 -4.91 3.70
CA PRO A 87 2.47 -5.57 3.79
C PRO A 87 1.73 -5.30 5.10
N ILE A 88 2.45 -5.12 6.21
CA ILE A 88 1.85 -4.83 7.53
C ILE A 88 1.22 -3.44 7.50
N PHE A 89 1.97 -2.42 7.08
CA PHE A 89 1.44 -1.05 6.97
C PHE A 89 0.28 -0.99 5.98
N ASN A 90 0.38 -1.66 4.83
CA ASN A 90 -0.70 -1.70 3.84
C ASN A 90 -1.96 -2.37 4.39
N ALA A 91 -1.83 -3.46 5.16
CA ALA A 91 -2.96 -4.15 5.77
C ALA A 91 -3.64 -3.29 6.85
N ILE A 92 -2.85 -2.62 7.70
CA ILE A 92 -3.37 -1.67 8.70
C ILE A 92 -4.06 -0.49 8.01
N GLY A 93 -3.43 0.13 7.00
CA GLY A 93 -4.01 1.23 6.23
C GLY A 93 -5.34 0.83 5.56
N SER A 94 -5.42 -0.41 5.07
CA SER A 94 -6.63 -0.95 4.46
C SER A 94 -7.81 -1.09 5.44
N ILE A 95 -7.56 -1.31 6.74
CA ILE A 95 -8.60 -1.29 7.78
C ILE A 95 -9.19 0.12 7.91
N PHE A 96 -8.34 1.14 7.97
CA PHE A 96 -8.79 2.53 8.06
C PHE A 96 -9.52 2.98 6.79
N LEU A 97 -9.03 2.57 5.62
CA LEU A 97 -9.68 2.81 4.33
C LEU A 97 -11.04 2.11 4.25
N LEU A 98 -11.14 0.86 4.70
CA LEU A 98 -12.41 0.13 4.77
C LEU A 98 -13.41 0.83 5.69
N ASN A 99 -12.96 1.33 6.84
CA ASN A 99 -13.79 2.12 7.73
C ASN A 99 -14.32 3.40 7.03
N PHE A 100 -13.45 4.13 6.32
CA PHE A 100 -13.88 5.27 5.53
C PHE A 100 -14.88 4.88 4.43
N LEU A 101 -14.67 3.75 3.77
CA LEU A 101 -15.58 3.22 2.75
C LEU A 101 -16.96 2.91 3.33
N PHE A 102 -17.05 2.35 4.53
CA PHE A 102 -18.33 2.16 5.21
C PHE A 102 -19.05 3.48 5.50
N LYS A 103 -18.32 4.55 5.83
CA LYS A 103 -18.92 5.89 5.99
C LYS A 103 -19.47 6.42 4.68
N ILE A 104 -18.78 6.20 3.56
CA ILE A 104 -19.30 6.54 2.23
C ILE A 104 -20.57 5.76 1.93
N PHE A 105 -20.60 4.45 2.19
CA PHE A 105 -21.79 3.64 1.99
C PHE A 105 -22.97 4.11 2.84
N LEU A 106 -22.72 4.49 4.09
CA LEU A 106 -23.75 5.05 4.96
C LEU A 106 -24.30 6.36 4.39
N LEU A 107 -23.45 7.26 3.91
CA LEU A 107 -23.87 8.48 3.24
C LEU A 107 -24.76 8.17 2.01
N VAL A 108 -24.33 7.24 1.15
CA VAL A 108 -25.11 6.83 -0.03
C VAL A 108 -26.47 6.25 0.38
N GLY A 109 -26.51 5.43 1.43
CA GLY A 109 -27.76 4.88 1.97
C GLY A 109 -28.71 5.96 2.47
N ASN A 110 -28.19 6.93 3.22
CA ASN A 110 -28.96 8.07 3.73
C ASN A 110 -29.53 8.93 2.60
N LEU A 111 -28.75 9.19 1.55
CA LEU A 111 -29.19 9.95 0.38
C LEU A 111 -30.21 9.19 -0.48
N SER A 112 -30.20 7.86 -0.43
CA SER A 112 -31.13 7.01 -1.21
C SER A 112 -32.38 6.60 -0.44
N GLU A 113 -32.51 7.00 0.83
CA GLU A 113 -33.54 6.51 1.76
C GLU A 113 -33.54 4.97 1.93
N ILE A 114 -32.37 4.34 1.70
CA ILE A 114 -32.19 2.89 1.78
C ILE A 114 -31.49 2.54 3.09
N ASN A 115 -32.25 1.97 4.04
CA ASN A 115 -31.75 1.53 5.34
C ASN A 115 -30.78 0.33 5.29
N THR A 116 -30.54 -0.25 4.11
CA THR A 116 -29.70 -1.45 3.93
C THR A 116 -28.24 -1.20 4.30
N PHE A 117 -27.73 0.02 4.06
CA PHE A 117 -26.33 0.36 4.36
C PHE A 117 -26.07 0.60 5.85
N ASP A 118 -27.10 0.99 6.59
CA ASP A 118 -27.04 1.14 8.04
C ASP A 118 -26.78 -0.22 8.72
N ASN A 119 -27.41 -1.27 8.19
CA ASN A 119 -27.16 -2.64 8.62
C ASN A 119 -25.79 -3.15 8.16
N LEU A 120 -25.27 -2.71 7.01
CA LEU A 120 -23.98 -3.16 6.49
C LEU A 120 -22.83 -2.92 7.49
N THR A 121 -22.79 -1.75 8.12
CA THR A 121 -21.72 -1.43 9.09
C THR A 121 -21.78 -2.29 10.36
N LYS A 122 -22.98 -2.72 10.77
CA LYS A 122 -23.22 -3.56 11.95
C LYS A 122 -23.07 -5.05 11.67
N THR A 123 -23.43 -5.49 10.46
CA THR A 123 -23.49 -6.90 10.07
C THR A 123 -22.14 -7.44 9.61
N PHE A 124 -21.23 -6.58 9.13
CA PHE A 124 -19.99 -7.03 8.49
C PHE A 124 -18.68 -6.70 9.24
N PRO A 125 -18.58 -6.81 10.59
CA PRO A 125 -17.32 -6.62 11.29
C PRO A 125 -16.27 -7.69 10.93
N PHE A 126 -16.72 -8.84 10.41
CA PHE A 126 -15.82 -9.89 9.92
C PHE A 126 -15.05 -9.48 8.65
N LEU A 127 -15.45 -8.43 7.93
CA LEU A 127 -14.68 -7.94 6.78
C LEU A 127 -13.31 -7.38 7.20
N TYR A 128 -13.21 -6.78 8.39
CA TYR A 128 -11.94 -6.23 8.88
C TYR A 128 -10.80 -7.26 8.92
N PRO A 129 -10.93 -8.40 9.62
CA PRO A 129 -9.88 -9.41 9.64
C PRO A 129 -9.66 -10.08 8.27
N ILE A 130 -10.71 -10.23 7.45
CA ILE A 130 -10.58 -10.82 6.10
C ILE A 130 -9.75 -9.92 5.18
N ILE A 131 -10.09 -8.63 5.10
CA ILE A 131 -9.36 -7.67 4.28
C ILE A 131 -7.92 -7.51 4.79
N PHE A 132 -7.74 -7.46 6.11
CA PHE A 132 -6.41 -7.44 6.71
C PHE A 132 -5.56 -8.64 6.26
N LEU A 133 -6.09 -9.86 6.40
CA LEU A 133 -5.39 -11.08 5.98
C LEU A 133 -5.12 -11.10 4.48
N LEU A 134 -6.09 -10.72 3.65
CA LEU A 134 -5.96 -10.72 2.19
C LEU A 134 -4.84 -9.77 1.75
N VAL A 135 -4.83 -8.54 2.27
CA VAL A 135 -3.80 -7.54 1.95
C VAL A 135 -2.43 -7.98 2.47
N LEU A 136 -2.37 -8.53 3.70
CA LEU A 136 -1.13 -8.99 4.31
C LEU A 136 -0.52 -10.16 3.52
N LEU A 137 -1.29 -11.21 3.28
CA LEU A 137 -0.86 -12.40 2.55
C LEU A 137 -0.52 -12.05 1.10
N GLY A 138 -1.35 -11.28 0.41
CA GLY A 138 -1.09 -10.81 -0.95
C GLY A 138 0.22 -10.02 -1.04
N GLY A 139 0.48 -9.15 -0.05
CA GLY A 139 1.73 -8.39 0.03
C GLY A 139 2.96 -9.28 0.22
N TYR A 140 2.91 -10.25 1.14
CA TYR A 140 4.04 -11.16 1.35
C TYR A 140 4.27 -12.10 0.16
N ILE A 141 3.20 -12.64 -0.44
CA ILE A 141 3.30 -13.45 -1.66
C ILE A 141 3.94 -12.64 -2.79
N SER A 142 3.58 -11.36 -2.94
CA SER A 142 4.21 -10.48 -3.94
C SER A 142 5.70 -10.24 -3.68
N ILE A 143 6.12 -10.13 -2.42
CA ILE A 143 7.54 -9.96 -2.08
C ILE A 143 8.31 -11.27 -2.35
N LEU A 144 7.82 -12.40 -1.85
CA LEU A 144 8.50 -13.69 -1.98
C LEU A 144 8.58 -14.15 -3.43
N SER A 145 7.50 -13.97 -4.21
CA SER A 145 7.52 -14.28 -5.65
C SER A 145 8.51 -13.42 -6.43
N SER A 146 8.76 -12.17 -6.00
CA SER A 146 9.76 -11.30 -6.61
C SER A 146 11.21 -11.68 -6.29
N VAL A 147 11.44 -12.38 -5.17
CA VAL A 147 12.76 -12.87 -4.74
C VAL A 147 13.05 -14.24 -5.35
N SER A 148 12.09 -15.16 -5.31
CA SER A 148 12.19 -16.50 -5.90
C SER A 148 12.35 -16.44 -7.42
N CYS A 149 11.75 -15.44 -8.07
CA CYS A 149 11.99 -15.18 -9.48
C CYS A 149 13.23 -14.27 -9.65
N GLY A 150 14.42 -14.84 -9.44
CA GLY A 150 15.70 -14.25 -9.86
C GLY A 150 15.86 -14.15 -11.38
N CYS A 151 14.78 -13.96 -12.13
CA CYS A 151 14.80 -13.74 -13.57
C CYS A 151 14.19 -12.36 -13.87
N PRO A 152 14.84 -11.56 -14.74
CA PRO A 152 14.39 -10.22 -15.04
C PRO A 152 12.97 -10.29 -15.58
N LYS A 153 12.09 -9.36 -15.17
CA LYS A 153 10.74 -9.19 -15.73
C LYS A 153 10.82 -9.23 -17.26
N LYS A 154 10.51 -10.39 -17.84
CA LYS A 154 10.39 -10.57 -19.27
C LYS A 154 8.93 -10.83 -19.58
N ASN A 155 8.44 -10.00 -20.49
CA ASN A 155 7.14 -10.06 -21.13
C ASN A 155 6.71 -11.51 -21.40
N LYS A 156 5.41 -11.75 -21.21
CA LYS A 156 4.66 -12.95 -21.64
C LYS A 156 5.31 -13.66 -22.83
N THR A 157 5.86 -14.86 -22.64
CA THR A 157 5.65 -15.99 -23.55
C THR A 157 6.03 -17.31 -22.87
N THR A 158 5.10 -18.24 -22.91
CA THR A 158 5.13 -19.64 -22.46
C THR A 158 6.36 -20.42 -22.95
N LYS A 159 7.01 -21.19 -22.07
CA LYS A 159 7.38 -22.61 -22.27
C LYS A 159 7.94 -23.23 -20.98
N SER A 160 7.42 -24.41 -20.67
CA SER A 160 7.60 -25.25 -19.49
C SER A 160 8.76 -26.23 -19.61
N THR A 161 9.52 -26.43 -18.53
CA THR A 161 10.38 -27.61 -18.24
C THR A 161 10.56 -27.75 -16.71
N PRO A 162 10.95 -28.93 -16.18
CA PRO A 162 10.17 -29.71 -15.22
C PRO A 162 10.43 -29.36 -13.74
N LYS A 163 9.43 -29.68 -12.91
CA LYS A 163 9.42 -29.49 -11.46
C LYS A 163 10.28 -30.57 -10.77
N GLU A 164 11.41 -30.18 -10.20
CA GLU A 164 11.92 -30.85 -9.00
C GLU A 164 10.98 -30.51 -7.83
N GLU A 165 10.68 -31.50 -7.00
CA GLU A 165 9.79 -31.37 -5.86
C GLU A 165 10.48 -30.51 -4.79
N ILE A 166 10.24 -29.21 -4.85
CA ILE A 166 10.71 -28.24 -3.86
C ILE A 166 10.04 -28.57 -2.52
N SER A 167 10.81 -29.08 -1.57
CA SER A 167 10.35 -29.34 -0.20
C SER A 167 10.25 -28.02 0.57
N TRP A 168 9.23 -27.91 1.43
CA TRP A 168 9.04 -26.74 2.30
C TRP A 168 10.19 -26.53 3.28
N ASP A 169 10.91 -27.59 3.63
CA ASP A 169 12.09 -27.51 4.48
C ASP A 169 13.26 -26.82 3.77
N ASP A 170 13.41 -27.03 2.45
CA ASP A 170 14.46 -26.41 1.65
C ASP A 170 14.22 -24.91 1.51
N VAL A 171 12.97 -24.50 1.23
CA VAL A 171 12.57 -23.08 1.17
C VAL A 171 12.79 -22.39 2.52
N GLY A 172 12.52 -23.09 3.63
CA GLY A 172 12.72 -22.57 4.97
C GLY A 172 14.19 -22.36 5.33
N ASN A 173 15.07 -23.29 4.92
CA ASN A 173 16.50 -23.17 5.15
C ASN A 173 17.13 -22.10 4.26
N GLU A 174 16.77 -22.03 2.97
CA GLU A 174 17.22 -20.96 2.08
C GLU A 174 16.78 -19.57 2.58
N PHE A 175 15.55 -19.44 3.08
CA PHE A 175 15.08 -18.19 3.66
C PHE A 175 15.88 -17.79 4.92
N LYS A 176 16.20 -18.74 5.79
CA LYS A 176 17.03 -18.49 6.98
C LYS A 176 18.44 -18.05 6.59
N GLU A 177 19.04 -18.69 5.60
CA GLU A 177 20.37 -18.34 5.11
C GLU A 177 20.38 -16.94 4.48
N MET A 178 19.40 -16.63 3.61
CA MET A 178 19.27 -15.29 3.03
C MET A 178 19.06 -14.20 4.09
N LEU A 179 18.26 -14.47 5.12
CA LEU A 179 18.10 -13.54 6.24
C LEU A 179 19.40 -13.38 7.02
N TYR A 180 20.08 -14.49 7.32
CA TYR A 180 21.35 -14.46 8.06
C TYR A 180 22.39 -13.62 7.31
N GLU A 181 22.54 -13.81 6.00
CA GLU A 181 23.46 -13.03 5.17
C GLU A 181 23.06 -11.56 5.07
N ALA A 182 21.77 -11.24 4.91
CA ALA A 182 21.30 -9.86 4.87
C ALA A 182 21.56 -9.12 6.18
N PHE A 183 21.31 -9.76 7.32
CA PHE A 183 21.60 -9.18 8.63
C PHE A 183 23.10 -9.09 8.91
N HIS A 184 23.88 -10.10 8.53
CA HIS A 184 25.33 -10.11 8.75
C HIS A 184 26.04 -9.07 7.87
N SER A 185 25.65 -8.94 6.60
CA SER A 185 26.20 -7.92 5.68
C SER A 185 25.83 -6.50 6.10
N ALA A 186 24.60 -6.27 6.55
CA ALA A 186 24.19 -4.98 7.12
C ALA A 186 25.04 -4.65 8.36
N ARG A 187 25.28 -5.62 9.26
CA ARG A 187 26.12 -5.43 10.45
C ARG A 187 27.58 -5.11 10.10
N GLU A 188 28.17 -5.80 9.13
CA GLU A 188 29.55 -5.54 8.71
C GLU A 188 29.71 -4.19 8.03
N SER A 189 28.74 -3.79 7.19
CA SER A 189 28.75 -2.47 6.54
C SER A 189 28.74 -1.32 7.55
N ILE A 190 28.04 -1.47 8.68
CA ILE A 190 28.00 -0.49 9.77
C ILE A 190 29.32 -0.49 10.57
N LYS A 191 29.97 -1.65 10.73
CA LYS A 191 31.23 -1.76 11.47
C LYS A 191 32.42 -1.18 10.68
N ASN A 192 32.45 -1.36 9.36
CA ASN A 192 33.51 -0.80 8.51
C ASN A 192 33.38 0.70 8.29
N ASN A 193 32.19 1.28 8.45
CA ASN A 193 31.95 2.73 8.35
C ASN A 193 32.25 3.49 9.66
N LYS A 194 32.84 2.82 10.65
CA LYS A 194 33.28 3.39 11.96
C LYS A 194 34.80 3.39 12.14
N LYS A 195 35.58 3.08 11.10
CA LYS A 195 37.03 3.30 11.01
C LYS A 195 37.31 4.53 10.16
#